data_AF-A0A937BI51-F1
#
_entry.id   AF-A0A937BI51-F1
#
_cell.length_a   1.000
_cell.length_b   1.000
_cell.length_c   1.000
_cell.angle_alpha   90.00
_cell.angle_beta   90.00
_cell.angle_gamma   90.00
#
_symmetry.space_group_name_H-M   'P 1'
#
loop_
_entity.id
_entity.type
_entity.pdbx_description
1 polymer ?
#
loop_
_entity_poly.entity_id
_entity_poly.type
_entity_poly.pdbx_seq_one_letter_code
_entity_poly.pdbx_strand_id
1 'polypeptide(L)'
;MKTSFSTKRLSIILLLFTLVLLLCGGSYVLIKTYRPQWLHTPAIATNPATTPILGFVDKLNEEPTDGGKISVLGWAVSKAGIARVELVLNGKLRIPLTIAVPRVDVAQAFPDYPDSGKAGFEGKVDISNRPIELQTLELVVTDKQGGESILTRRTLPALNAKQTWSDLLKLRGLKRDDVFYFIMATSNIASGGATDVDTIFRPYESDTVKVGIRVPILYLRTTKGRASDYTFDADFPSSHKCGTRTIAEDNLNGVIDYAVKHQLPVLFTLNGGIWADAACDAPEWDINDVLEHDAANLQWNEKNQVMADDYLKNLSGSMDSPELGRSLAFNIYATKNRHYKKRNLQHAASIIRKFATQYPALFIGVTTDPDVYLNPFFSGQQWYDYNPGTLRQFREWLRGRTIFRTDYGRRA
;
A
#
# COMPACT_ATOMS: atom_id res chain seq x y z
N MET A 1 -17.85 -19.99 54.30
CA MET A 1 -16.74 -20.77 53.68
C MET A 1 -15.61 -19.80 53.32
N LYS A 2 -14.56 -19.72 54.16
CA LYS A 2 -13.31 -19.00 53.81
C LYS A 2 -12.46 -19.96 52.99
N THR A 3 -12.34 -19.72 51.68
CA THR A 3 -11.42 -20.47 50.83
C THR A 3 -9.99 -20.03 51.16
N SER A 4 -9.25 -20.88 51.86
CA SER A 4 -7.82 -20.71 52.08
C SER A 4 -7.11 -20.72 50.73
N PHE A 5 -6.66 -19.55 50.29
CA PHE A 5 -5.67 -19.45 49.21
C PHE A 5 -4.37 -20.04 49.75
N SER A 6 -4.09 -21.30 49.40
CA SER A 6 -2.86 -21.99 49.81
C SER A 6 -1.64 -21.16 49.44
N THR A 7 -0.77 -20.88 50.41
CA THR A 7 0.51 -20.17 50.26
C THR A 7 1.33 -20.72 49.08
N LYS A 8 1.23 -22.02 48.78
CA LYS A 8 1.90 -22.63 47.61
C LYS A 8 1.43 -22.05 46.27
N ARG A 9 0.13 -21.75 46.10
CA ARG A 9 -0.39 -21.14 44.86
C ARG A 9 0.07 -19.71 44.69
N LEU A 10 0.16 -18.95 45.79
CA LEU A 10 0.67 -17.58 45.77
C LEU A 10 2.16 -17.55 45.40
N SER A 11 2.96 -18.48 45.95
CA SER A 11 4.38 -18.61 45.60
C SER A 11 4.60 -18.96 44.12
N ILE A 12 3.80 -19.87 43.55
CA ILE A 12 3.89 -20.21 42.11
C ILE A 12 3.54 -19.02 41.22
N ILE A 13 2.50 -18.25 41.58
CA ILE A 13 2.12 -17.04 40.83
C ILE A 13 3.23 -15.99 40.88
N LEU A 14 3.82 -15.74 42.05
CA LEU A 14 4.96 -14.82 42.22
C LEU A 14 6.19 -15.27 41.42
N LEU A 15 6.45 -16.58 41.35
CA LEU A 15 7.57 -17.15 40.61
C LEU A 15 7.38 -17.04 39.09
N LEU A 16 6.15 -17.23 38.61
CA LEU A 16 5.79 -16.97 37.20
C LEU A 16 5.87 -15.48 36.87
N PHE A 17 5.41 -14.60 37.76
CA PHE A 17 5.47 -13.15 37.55
C PHE A 17 6.91 -12.64 37.49
N THR A 18 7.79 -13.15 38.37
CA THR A 18 9.22 -12.82 38.35
C THR A 18 9.92 -13.38 37.12
N LEU A 19 9.58 -14.59 36.66
CA LEU A 19 10.11 -15.14 35.41
C LEU A 19 9.69 -14.29 34.19
N VAL A 20 8.43 -13.85 34.14
CA VAL A 20 7.93 -12.96 33.08
C VAL A 20 8.65 -11.61 33.14
N LEU A 21 8.82 -11.01 34.32
CA LEU A 21 9.55 -9.76 34.48
C LEU A 21 11.03 -9.88 34.06
N LEU A 22 11.69 -11.01 34.35
CA LEU A 22 13.05 -11.28 33.92
C LEU A 22 13.15 -11.46 32.40
N LEU A 23 12.20 -12.18 31.79
CA LEU A 23 12.12 -12.35 30.33
C LEU A 23 11.83 -11.03 29.62
N CYS A 24 10.91 -10.22 30.14
CA CYS A 24 10.62 -8.88 29.63
C CYS A 24 11.81 -7.93 29.83
N GLY A 25 12.48 -7.98 30.98
CA GLY A 25 13.67 -7.17 31.27
C GLY A 25 14.85 -7.53 30.36
N GLY A 26 15.12 -8.81 30.15
CA GLY A 26 16.16 -9.28 29.22
C GLY A 26 15.85 -8.90 27.78
N SER A 27 14.59 -9.05 27.36
CA SER A 27 14.13 -8.62 26.04
C SER A 27 14.23 -7.10 25.87
N TYR A 28 13.90 -6.32 26.89
CA TYR A 28 14.03 -4.86 26.86
C TYR A 28 15.49 -4.41 26.78
N VAL A 29 16.40 -5.04 27.52
CA VAL A 29 17.84 -4.74 27.43
C VAL A 29 18.38 -5.10 26.04
N LEU A 30 18.01 -6.25 25.48
CA LEU A 30 18.35 -6.63 24.11
C LEU A 30 17.80 -5.61 23.10
N ILE A 31 16.50 -5.31 23.14
CA ILE A 31 15.86 -4.31 22.26
C ILE A 31 16.53 -2.95 22.39
N LYS A 32 16.92 -2.53 23.60
CA LYS A 32 17.60 -1.24 23.83
C LYS A 32 19.00 -1.22 23.24
N THR A 33 19.76 -2.30 23.37
CA THR A 33 21.11 -2.44 22.78
C THR A 33 21.07 -2.45 21.25
N TYR A 34 20.00 -3.03 20.67
CA TYR A 34 19.77 -3.05 19.22
C TYR A 34 18.86 -1.91 18.74
N ARG A 35 18.48 -0.96 19.60
CA ARG A 35 17.61 0.15 19.22
C ARG A 35 18.42 1.07 18.32
N PRO A 36 18.04 1.22 17.05
CA PRO A 36 18.87 1.96 16.14
C PRO A 36 18.77 3.46 16.44
N GLN A 37 19.91 4.15 16.39
CA GLN A 37 20.05 5.56 16.82
C GLN A 37 19.21 6.56 15.99
N TRP A 38 18.63 6.14 14.86
CA TRP A 38 17.79 7.01 14.01
C TRP A 38 16.40 7.33 14.59
N LEU A 39 15.99 6.73 15.71
CA LEU A 39 14.78 7.11 16.46
C LEU A 39 14.93 8.41 17.27
N HIS A 40 16.10 9.05 17.25
CA HIS A 40 16.26 10.40 17.76
C HIS A 40 15.78 11.41 16.70
N THR A 41 14.50 11.78 16.79
CA THR A 41 13.99 13.00 16.14
C THR A 41 14.72 14.20 16.77
N PRO A 42 15.57 14.93 16.03
CA PRO A 42 16.11 16.18 16.56
C PRO A 42 14.94 17.14 16.77
N ALA A 43 14.98 17.91 17.86
CA ALA A 43 14.09 19.05 18.00
C ALA A 43 14.30 19.99 16.81
N ILE A 44 13.23 20.34 16.10
CA ILE A 44 13.28 21.34 15.04
C ILE A 44 13.61 22.67 15.70
N ALA A 45 14.80 23.20 15.44
CA ALA A 45 15.16 24.55 15.87
C ALA A 45 14.27 25.54 15.11
N THR A 46 13.45 26.30 15.84
CA THR A 46 12.64 27.38 15.27
C THR A 46 13.56 28.58 15.01
N ASN A 47 14.00 28.76 13.76
CA ASN A 47 14.64 30.00 13.35
C ASN A 47 13.58 31.11 13.15
N PRO A 48 13.87 32.36 13.51
CA PRO A 48 12.96 33.49 13.33
C PRO A 48 12.68 33.77 11.85
N ALA A 49 11.55 34.41 11.58
CA ALA A 49 10.96 34.63 10.25
C ALA A 49 11.89 35.40 9.27
N THR A 50 12.76 34.67 8.58
CA THR A 50 13.29 35.06 7.28
C THR A 50 12.28 34.68 6.19
N THR A 51 12.22 35.44 5.10
CA THR A 51 11.40 35.06 3.95
C THR A 51 11.76 33.62 3.52
N PRO A 52 10.78 32.72 3.30
CA PRO A 52 11.09 31.32 3.07
C PRO A 52 11.94 31.14 1.82
N ILE A 53 13.07 30.45 1.97
CA ILE A 53 13.83 29.92 0.84
C ILE A 53 13.00 28.79 0.23
N LEU A 54 12.66 28.93 -1.05
CA LEU A 54 11.95 27.92 -1.82
C LEU A 54 12.95 27.15 -2.69
N GLY A 55 12.65 25.90 -2.99
CA GLY A 55 13.48 25.11 -3.88
C GLY A 55 12.98 23.69 -4.05
N PHE A 56 13.56 23.00 -5.02
CA PHE A 56 13.28 21.60 -5.29
C PHE A 56 14.57 20.88 -5.69
N VAL A 57 14.67 19.62 -5.30
CA VAL A 57 15.78 18.74 -5.65
C VAL A 57 15.32 17.83 -6.78
N ASP A 58 15.69 18.18 -8.01
CA ASP A 58 15.33 17.41 -9.20
C ASP A 58 16.00 16.04 -9.20
N LYS A 59 17.26 15.97 -8.74
CA LYS A 59 18.02 14.73 -8.66
C LYS A 59 18.87 14.71 -7.39
N LEU A 60 18.73 13.61 -6.65
CA LEU A 60 19.63 13.22 -5.59
C LEU A 60 19.85 11.72 -5.72
N ASN A 61 20.83 11.37 -6.55
CA ASN A 61 21.22 9.97 -6.74
C ASN A 61 22.39 9.66 -5.83
N GLU A 62 22.16 8.72 -4.93
CA GLU A 62 23.18 7.86 -4.39
C GLU A 62 23.08 6.61 -5.24
N GLU A 63 24.06 6.33 -6.07
CA GLU A 63 24.15 5.01 -6.66
C GLU A 63 24.76 4.12 -5.57
N PRO A 64 23.98 3.23 -4.91
CA PRO A 64 24.52 2.35 -3.86
C PRO A 64 25.60 1.41 -4.43
N THR A 65 25.61 1.28 -5.77
CA THR A 65 26.55 0.55 -6.61
C THR A 65 27.75 1.35 -7.12
N ASP A 66 27.79 2.69 -7.01
CA ASP A 66 28.87 3.52 -7.59
C ASP A 66 30.04 3.81 -6.64
N GLY A 67 30.15 3.08 -5.53
CA GLY A 67 31.32 3.19 -4.66
C GLY A 67 31.47 4.57 -4.02
N GLY A 68 30.37 5.27 -3.71
CA GLY A 68 30.41 6.52 -2.94
C GLY A 68 30.36 7.80 -3.77
N LYS A 69 29.75 7.81 -4.97
CA LYS A 69 29.52 9.03 -5.74
C LYS A 69 28.07 9.50 -5.60
N ILE A 70 27.90 10.78 -5.32
CA ILE A 70 26.60 11.43 -5.12
C ILE A 70 26.43 12.49 -6.19
N SER A 71 25.33 12.42 -6.94
CA SER A 71 24.98 13.46 -7.93
C SER A 71 23.77 14.25 -7.44
N VAL A 72 23.90 15.56 -7.44
CA VAL A 72 22.86 16.50 -7.00
C VAL A 72 22.53 17.46 -8.14
N LEU A 73 21.23 17.69 -8.37
CA LEU A 73 20.71 18.75 -9.23
C LEU A 73 19.41 19.30 -8.64
N GLY A 74 19.20 20.59 -8.75
CA GLY A 74 17.98 21.23 -8.28
C GLY A 74 17.97 22.73 -8.55
N TRP A 75 17.05 23.42 -7.89
CA TRP A 75 16.98 24.88 -7.90
C TRP A 75 16.54 25.42 -6.54
N ALA A 76 16.92 26.65 -6.26
CA ALA A 76 16.49 27.39 -5.07
C ALA A 76 16.38 28.88 -5.34
N VAL A 77 15.42 29.53 -4.68
CA VAL A 77 15.20 30.98 -4.73
C VAL A 77 14.94 31.54 -3.32
N SER A 78 15.39 32.76 -3.10
CA SER A 78 15.10 33.56 -1.89
C SER A 78 14.95 35.01 -2.30
N LYS A 79 14.11 35.79 -1.60
CA LYS A 79 14.02 37.24 -1.80
C LYS A 79 15.33 37.95 -1.44
N ALA A 80 16.15 37.36 -0.58
CA ALA A 80 17.50 37.84 -0.30
C ALA A 80 18.53 37.41 -1.37
N GLY A 81 18.16 36.54 -2.31
CA GLY A 81 19.07 35.85 -3.23
C GLY A 81 19.83 34.71 -2.55
N ILE A 82 20.25 33.72 -3.34
CA ILE A 82 20.99 32.56 -2.83
C ILE A 82 22.47 32.90 -2.68
N ALA A 83 23.07 32.55 -1.54
CA ALA A 83 24.50 32.72 -1.28
C ALA A 83 25.27 31.42 -1.56
N ARG A 84 24.75 30.27 -1.12
CA ARG A 84 25.36 28.95 -1.35
C ARG A 84 24.34 27.84 -1.22
N VAL A 85 24.67 26.71 -1.82
CA VAL A 85 24.00 25.42 -1.61
C VAL A 85 25.06 24.42 -1.21
N GLU A 86 24.80 23.67 -0.15
CA GLU A 86 25.75 22.72 0.45
C GLU A 86 25.09 21.35 0.61
N LEU A 87 25.82 20.31 0.21
CA LEU A 87 25.54 18.93 0.60
C LEU A 87 26.13 18.70 1.99
N VAL A 88 25.29 18.42 2.98
CA VAL A 88 25.69 18.23 4.37
C VAL A 88 25.57 16.75 4.74
N LEU A 89 26.70 16.15 5.11
CA LEU A 89 26.80 14.75 5.49
C LEU A 89 26.93 14.61 7.01
N ASN A 90 26.05 13.83 7.62
CA ASN A 90 25.97 13.57 9.07
C ASN A 90 25.94 14.86 9.93
N GLY A 91 25.41 15.96 9.39
CA GLY A 91 25.37 17.27 10.05
C GLY A 91 26.74 17.92 10.29
N LYS A 92 27.84 17.32 9.81
CA LYS A 92 29.21 17.75 10.12
C LYS A 92 29.95 18.26 8.89
N LEU A 93 29.93 17.47 7.82
CA LEU A 93 30.70 17.77 6.62
C LEU A 93 29.81 18.51 5.62
N ARG A 94 30.08 19.80 5.41
CA ARG A 94 29.41 20.63 4.41
C ARG A 94 30.27 20.70 3.15
N ILE A 95 29.69 20.35 2.01
CA ILE A 95 30.37 20.34 0.70
C ILE A 95 29.62 21.31 -0.20
N PRO A 96 30.25 22.43 -0.63
CA PRO A 96 29.60 23.40 -1.49
C PRO A 96 29.33 22.81 -2.88
N LEU A 97 28.17 23.16 -3.43
CA LEU A 97 27.76 22.84 -4.80
C LEU A 97 27.95 24.05 -5.71
N THR A 98 27.97 23.79 -7.01
CA THR A 98 27.92 24.85 -8.02
C THR A 98 26.52 25.45 -8.01
N ILE A 99 26.44 26.79 -7.95
CA ILE A 99 25.18 27.55 -8.06
C ILE A 99 25.19 28.39 -9.34
N ALA A 100 24.13 29.16 -9.56
CA ALA A 100 23.97 30.02 -10.73
C ALA A 100 23.76 29.24 -12.05
N VAL A 101 23.27 28.01 -11.97
CA VAL A 101 22.96 27.18 -13.15
C VAL A 101 21.68 27.70 -13.82
N PRO A 102 21.66 27.88 -15.15
CA PRO A 102 20.49 28.41 -15.86
C PRO A 102 19.21 27.58 -15.67
N ARG A 103 18.11 28.25 -15.35
CA ARG A 103 16.77 27.66 -15.15
C ARG A 103 15.66 28.58 -15.67
N VAL A 104 15.36 28.45 -16.95
CA VAL A 104 14.35 29.28 -17.63
C VAL A 104 12.94 29.00 -17.09
N ASP A 105 12.66 27.73 -16.79
CA ASP A 105 11.42 27.26 -16.16
C ASP A 105 11.20 27.91 -14.78
N VAL A 106 12.25 28.02 -13.97
CA VAL A 106 12.18 28.67 -12.65
C VAL A 106 12.00 30.19 -12.79
N ALA A 107 12.64 30.83 -13.77
CA ALA A 107 12.39 32.25 -14.05
C ALA A 107 10.94 32.55 -14.41
N GLN A 108 10.30 31.66 -15.17
CA GLN A 108 8.89 31.81 -15.56
C GLN A 108 7.95 31.60 -14.38
N ALA A 109 8.23 30.62 -13.50
CA ALA A 109 7.41 30.34 -12.34
C ALA A 109 7.62 31.33 -11.17
N PHE A 110 8.83 31.89 -11.05
CA PHE A 110 9.24 32.78 -9.95
C PHE A 110 9.89 34.08 -10.47
N PRO A 111 9.19 34.89 -11.30
CA PRO A 111 9.77 36.06 -11.93
C PRO A 111 10.19 37.15 -10.93
N ASP A 112 9.49 37.25 -9.80
CA ASP A 112 9.76 38.27 -8.77
C ASP A 112 10.90 37.89 -7.82
N TYR A 113 11.59 36.77 -8.04
CA TYR A 113 12.71 36.34 -7.23
C TYR A 113 14.03 36.74 -7.89
N PRO A 114 14.98 37.35 -7.14
CA PRO A 114 16.30 37.64 -7.65
C PRO A 114 16.97 36.40 -8.24
N ASP A 115 17.66 36.59 -9.37
CA ASP A 115 18.45 35.54 -10.03
C ASP A 115 17.65 34.28 -10.40
N SER A 116 16.31 34.34 -10.51
CA SER A 116 15.46 33.18 -10.79
C SER A 116 15.84 32.43 -12.08
N GLY A 117 16.33 33.14 -13.10
CA GLY A 117 16.89 32.54 -14.34
C GLY A 117 18.22 31.81 -14.17
N LYS A 118 18.86 31.95 -13.01
CA LYS A 118 20.08 31.26 -12.59
C LYS A 118 19.88 30.55 -11.24
N ALA A 119 18.65 30.15 -10.93
CA ALA A 119 18.32 29.54 -9.64
C ALA A 119 18.88 28.12 -9.45
N GLY A 120 19.44 27.52 -10.49
CA GLY A 120 19.87 26.13 -10.45
C GLY A 120 21.14 25.91 -9.62
N PHE A 121 21.25 24.72 -9.05
CA PHE A 121 22.45 24.19 -8.42
C PHE A 121 22.75 22.77 -8.91
N GLU A 122 24.02 22.40 -8.93
CA GLU A 122 24.47 21.06 -9.29
C GLU A 122 25.78 20.67 -8.61
N GLY A 123 26.02 19.37 -8.50
CA GLY A 123 27.35 18.87 -8.14
C GLY A 123 27.47 17.35 -8.20
N LYS A 124 28.72 16.90 -8.33
CA LYS A 124 29.13 15.50 -8.20
C LYS A 124 30.12 15.39 -7.05
N VAL A 125 29.73 14.70 -6.00
CA VAL A 125 30.51 14.56 -4.77
C VAL A 125 31.01 13.13 -4.67
N ASP A 126 32.33 12.98 -4.60
CA ASP A 126 32.96 11.68 -4.40
C ASP A 126 33.37 11.51 -2.92
N ILE A 127 32.74 10.56 -2.26
CA ILE A 127 33.03 10.12 -0.88
C ILE A 127 33.65 8.73 -0.82
N SER A 128 34.03 8.13 -1.96
CA SER A 128 34.62 6.78 -2.04
C SER A 128 35.82 6.56 -1.11
N ASN A 129 36.70 7.57 -1.04
CA ASN A 129 37.92 7.54 -0.24
C ASN A 129 37.72 8.02 1.20
N ARG A 130 36.48 8.25 1.63
CA ARG A 130 36.16 8.73 2.97
C ARG A 130 35.44 7.61 3.71
N PRO A 131 36.03 7.03 4.78
CA PRO A 131 35.34 6.08 5.63
C PRO A 131 34.35 6.85 6.52
N ILE A 132 33.31 7.40 5.90
CA ILE A 132 32.18 8.01 6.58
C ILE A 132 31.08 6.95 6.57
N GLU A 133 30.68 6.52 7.75
CA GLU A 133 29.40 5.82 7.90
C GLU A 133 28.31 6.85 7.63
N LEU A 134 27.89 6.97 6.36
CA LEU A 134 26.90 7.94 5.95
C LEU A 134 25.53 7.53 6.50
N GLN A 135 25.00 8.34 7.41
CA GLN A 135 23.70 8.11 8.05
C GLN A 135 22.69 9.17 7.63
N THR A 136 23.12 10.41 7.46
CA THR A 136 22.25 11.49 6.97
C THR A 136 22.91 12.28 5.86
N LEU A 137 22.10 12.67 4.88
CA LEU A 137 22.45 13.54 3.77
C LEU A 137 21.39 14.64 3.68
N GLU A 138 21.82 15.89 3.75
CA GLU A 138 20.95 17.06 3.71
C GLU A 138 21.40 18.01 2.60
N LEU A 139 20.44 18.60 1.88
CA LEU A 139 20.74 19.76 1.01
C LEU A 139 20.32 21.02 1.74
N VAL A 140 21.31 21.79 2.16
CA VAL A 140 21.13 23.05 2.86
C VAL A 140 21.36 24.20 1.88
N VAL A 141 20.40 25.11 1.81
CA VAL A 141 20.52 26.35 1.06
C VAL A 141 20.65 27.49 2.06
N THR A 142 21.64 28.35 1.84
CA THR A 142 21.80 29.58 2.61
C THR A 142 21.58 30.79 1.69
N ASP A 143 20.73 31.72 2.12
CA ASP A 143 20.55 32.99 1.42
C ASP A 143 21.61 34.03 1.79
N LYS A 144 21.63 35.18 1.10
CA LYS A 144 22.62 36.25 1.34
C LYS A 144 22.43 37.00 2.67
N GLN A 145 21.31 36.79 3.36
CA GLN A 145 21.07 37.31 4.71
C GLN A 145 21.43 36.30 5.81
N GLY A 146 21.87 35.10 5.43
CA GLY A 146 22.27 34.03 6.35
C GLY A 146 21.13 33.13 6.79
N GLY A 147 19.92 33.29 6.24
CA GLY A 147 18.83 32.33 6.45
C GLY A 147 19.18 30.98 5.84
N GLU A 148 18.93 29.88 6.55
CA GLU A 148 19.14 28.51 6.07
C GLU A 148 17.80 27.77 5.90
N SER A 149 17.72 26.94 4.86
CA SER A 149 16.61 26.00 4.65
C SER A 149 17.15 24.65 4.20
N ILE A 150 16.57 23.57 4.73
CA ILE A 150 16.87 22.20 4.30
C ILE A 150 15.86 21.82 3.22
N LEU A 151 16.30 21.72 1.97
CA LEU A 151 15.42 21.34 0.85
C LEU A 151 15.08 19.85 0.86
N THR A 152 16.01 19.01 1.30
CA THR A 152 15.77 17.58 1.47
C THR A 152 16.68 17.02 2.56
N ARG A 153 16.20 15.98 3.22
CA ARG A 153 16.94 15.19 4.19
C ARG A 153 16.71 13.72 3.89
N ARG A 154 17.79 12.99 3.62
CA ARG A 154 17.78 11.52 3.50
C ARG A 154 18.47 10.90 4.68
N THR A 155 17.87 9.83 5.19
CA THR A 155 18.50 8.95 6.19
C THR A 155 18.86 7.66 5.48
N LEU A 156 20.12 7.27 5.58
CA LEU A 156 20.62 6.05 4.97
C LEU A 156 20.72 4.93 6.00
N PRO A 157 20.40 3.68 5.60
CA PRO A 157 20.61 2.55 6.47
C PRO A 157 22.11 2.40 6.76
N ALA A 158 22.45 1.95 7.97
CA ALA A 158 23.82 1.59 8.31
C ALA A 158 24.37 0.56 7.29
N LEU A 159 25.69 0.59 7.03
CA LEU A 159 26.35 -0.27 6.04
C LEU A 159 26.05 -1.77 6.24
N ASN A 160 25.82 -2.18 7.48
CA ASN A 160 25.51 -3.56 7.87
C ASN A 160 24.04 -3.75 8.33
N ALA A 161 23.14 -2.81 8.01
CA ALA A 161 21.76 -2.84 8.50
C ALA A 161 21.04 -4.15 8.13
N LYS A 162 21.35 -4.71 6.95
CA LYS A 162 20.79 -5.99 6.49
C LYS A 162 21.32 -7.21 7.24
N GLN A 163 22.51 -7.09 7.85
CA GLN A 163 23.16 -8.16 8.60
C GLN A 163 22.92 -8.07 10.11
N THR A 164 22.22 -7.03 10.59
CA THR A 164 21.95 -6.78 12.03
C THR A 164 21.47 -8.03 12.77
N TRP A 165 20.67 -8.89 12.11
CA TRP A 165 20.05 -10.07 12.73
C TRP A 165 20.54 -11.40 12.14
N SER A 166 21.64 -11.40 11.38
CA SER A 166 22.11 -12.61 10.68
C SER A 166 22.43 -13.76 11.62
N ASP A 167 22.96 -13.51 12.82
CA ASP A 167 23.28 -14.58 13.78
C ASP A 167 22.02 -15.24 14.35
N LEU A 168 21.00 -14.45 14.64
CA LEU A 168 19.70 -14.96 15.10
C LEU A 168 19.02 -15.76 13.98
N LEU A 169 19.12 -15.28 12.74
CA LEU A 169 18.57 -15.97 11.58
C LEU A 169 19.26 -17.33 11.36
N LYS A 170 20.60 -17.38 11.43
CA LYS A 170 21.37 -18.64 11.34
C LYS A 170 20.98 -19.64 12.43
N LEU A 171 20.74 -19.17 13.65
CA LEU A 171 20.37 -20.02 14.79
C LEU A 171 18.98 -20.65 14.61
N ARG A 172 18.00 -19.86 14.13
CA ARG A 172 16.59 -20.28 14.10
C ARG A 172 16.14 -20.83 12.75
N GLY A 173 16.91 -20.57 11.69
CA GLY A 173 16.49 -20.74 10.30
C GLY A 173 15.45 -19.70 9.88
N LEU A 174 15.27 -19.53 8.58
CA LEU A 174 14.21 -18.69 8.02
C LEU A 174 12.95 -19.54 7.80
N LYS A 175 11.84 -19.20 8.45
CA LYS A 175 10.53 -19.73 8.07
C LYS A 175 9.87 -18.79 7.08
N ARG A 176 8.97 -19.32 6.25
CA ARG A 176 8.20 -18.51 5.31
C ARG A 176 7.47 -17.35 5.99
N ASP A 177 6.86 -17.62 7.13
CA ASP A 177 6.09 -16.62 7.90
C ASP A 177 6.97 -15.58 8.61
N ASP A 178 8.29 -15.77 8.63
CA ASP A 178 9.25 -14.79 9.14
C ASP A 178 9.61 -13.74 8.07
N VAL A 179 9.21 -13.95 6.81
CA VAL A 179 9.48 -13.01 5.71
C VAL A 179 8.44 -11.90 5.70
N PHE A 180 8.89 -10.68 5.94
CA PHE A 180 8.09 -9.48 5.73
C PHE A 180 8.08 -9.10 4.26
N TYR A 181 6.89 -9.01 3.67
CA TYR A 181 6.72 -8.53 2.30
C TYR A 181 6.32 -7.06 2.30
N PHE A 182 7.17 -6.21 1.72
CA PHE A 182 6.79 -4.85 1.37
C PHE A 182 6.06 -4.88 0.02
N ILE A 183 4.73 -4.79 0.08
CA ILE A 183 3.84 -4.99 -1.05
C ILE A 183 3.32 -3.67 -1.61
N MET A 184 3.50 -3.47 -2.91
CA MET A 184 2.99 -2.30 -3.63
C MET A 184 1.69 -2.68 -4.32
N ALA A 185 0.59 -1.97 -3.99
CA ALA A 185 -0.64 -2.09 -4.75
C ALA A 185 -0.45 -1.43 -6.11
N THR A 186 -0.69 -2.18 -7.19
CA THR A 186 -0.54 -1.69 -8.56
C THR A 186 -1.51 -2.42 -9.50
N SER A 187 -1.59 -1.97 -10.73
CA SER A 187 -2.39 -2.55 -11.82
C SER A 187 -1.68 -2.35 -13.16
N ASN A 188 -2.30 -2.79 -14.25
CA ASN A 188 -1.77 -2.69 -15.62
C ASN A 188 -0.39 -3.36 -15.74
N ILE A 189 -0.28 -4.56 -15.18
CA ILE A 189 0.93 -5.37 -15.06
C ILE A 189 1.52 -5.68 -16.43
N ALA A 190 0.68 -6.06 -17.40
CA ALA A 190 1.13 -6.36 -18.76
C ALA A 190 1.80 -5.17 -19.46
N SER A 191 1.44 -3.94 -19.09
CA SER A 191 2.03 -2.71 -19.64
C SER A 191 3.13 -2.12 -18.75
N GLY A 192 3.62 -2.87 -17.77
CA GLY A 192 4.75 -2.45 -16.94
C GLY A 192 4.38 -1.71 -15.65
N GLY A 193 3.14 -1.81 -15.16
CA GLY A 193 2.72 -1.18 -13.88
C GLY A 193 3.50 -1.65 -12.64
N ALA A 194 4.29 -2.71 -12.74
CA ALA A 194 5.18 -3.19 -11.68
C ALA A 194 6.68 -2.96 -11.95
N THR A 195 7.06 -2.26 -13.04
CA THR A 195 8.46 -2.08 -13.45
C THR A 195 9.32 -1.43 -12.37
N ASP A 196 8.79 -0.41 -11.69
CA ASP A 196 9.54 0.32 -10.66
C ASP A 196 9.70 -0.50 -9.37
N VAL A 197 8.78 -1.43 -9.10
CA VAL A 197 8.87 -2.33 -7.94
C VAL A 197 10.07 -3.25 -8.10
N ASP A 198 10.27 -3.77 -9.31
CA ASP A 198 11.37 -4.66 -9.65
C ASP A 198 12.74 -3.95 -9.78
N THR A 199 12.78 -2.63 -9.96
CA THR A 199 14.04 -1.92 -10.20
C THR A 199 14.47 -1.07 -9.01
N ILE A 200 13.56 -0.31 -8.40
CA ILE A 200 13.89 0.66 -7.35
C ILE A 200 14.01 -0.03 -5.99
N PHE A 201 13.19 -1.04 -5.71
CA PHE A 201 13.05 -1.59 -4.36
C PHE A 201 13.80 -2.90 -4.13
N ARG A 202 14.17 -3.65 -5.18
CA ARG A 202 14.98 -4.87 -5.06
C ARG A 202 16.29 -4.67 -4.29
N PRO A 203 17.04 -3.55 -4.43
CA PRO A 203 18.24 -3.32 -3.64
C PRO A 203 18.00 -3.25 -2.13
N TYR A 204 16.76 -3.18 -1.63
CA TYR A 204 16.43 -3.19 -0.20
C TYR A 204 16.06 -4.58 0.34
N GLU A 205 15.95 -5.60 -0.52
CA GLU A 205 15.65 -6.96 -0.04
C GLU A 205 16.76 -7.52 0.85
N SER A 206 16.34 -8.41 1.75
CA SER A 206 17.18 -9.26 2.59
C SER A 206 16.61 -10.68 2.62
N ASP A 207 17.12 -11.53 3.51
CA ASP A 207 16.54 -12.86 3.77
C ASP A 207 15.16 -12.76 4.44
N THR A 208 14.91 -11.71 5.22
CA THR A 208 13.67 -11.52 6.00
C THR A 208 12.77 -10.43 5.46
N VAL A 209 13.21 -9.67 4.45
CA VAL A 209 12.42 -8.62 3.80
C VAL A 209 12.44 -8.83 2.30
N LYS A 210 11.26 -8.98 1.69
CA LYS A 210 11.08 -9.10 0.24
C LYS A 210 10.17 -8.01 -0.27
N VAL A 211 10.34 -7.62 -1.53
CA VAL A 211 9.39 -6.73 -2.19
C VAL A 211 8.41 -7.58 -3.00
N GLY A 212 7.22 -7.06 -3.22
CA GLY A 212 6.21 -7.73 -4.01
C GLY A 212 5.11 -6.78 -4.44
N ILE A 213 4.12 -7.33 -5.13
CA ILE A 213 2.98 -6.57 -5.61
C ILE A 213 1.68 -7.12 -5.07
N ARG A 214 0.68 -6.24 -4.96
CA ARG A 214 -0.71 -6.58 -4.70
C ARG A 214 -1.52 -6.18 -5.93
N VAL A 215 -2.22 -7.15 -6.53
CA VAL A 215 -2.99 -6.93 -7.75
C VAL A 215 -4.44 -7.40 -7.56
N PRO A 216 -5.45 -6.57 -7.91
CA PRO A 216 -6.85 -6.98 -7.90
C PRO A 216 -7.18 -7.92 -9.06
N ILE A 217 -7.94 -8.97 -8.75
CA ILE A 217 -8.51 -9.93 -9.70
C ILE A 217 -10.03 -9.79 -9.59
N LEU A 218 -10.61 -9.15 -10.59
CA LEU A 218 -12.00 -8.67 -10.61
C LEU A 218 -12.96 -9.76 -11.07
N TYR A 219 -13.13 -10.82 -10.25
CA TYR A 219 -13.70 -12.09 -10.71
C TYR A 219 -15.20 -12.07 -11.09
N LEU A 220 -15.90 -10.97 -10.79
CA LEU A 220 -17.28 -10.72 -11.26
C LEU A 220 -17.31 -9.90 -12.56
N ARG A 221 -16.31 -9.05 -12.79
CA ARG A 221 -16.18 -8.25 -14.01
C ARG A 221 -15.57 -9.00 -15.18
N THR A 222 -14.50 -9.74 -14.93
CA THR A 222 -13.74 -10.42 -15.97
C THR A 222 -14.29 -11.81 -16.23
N THR A 223 -15.38 -11.88 -16.99
CA THR A 223 -16.06 -13.15 -17.31
C THR A 223 -16.11 -13.43 -18.81
N LYS A 224 -16.41 -14.68 -19.16
CA LYS A 224 -16.65 -15.12 -20.55
C LYS A 224 -18.00 -14.66 -21.12
N GLY A 225 -18.72 -13.82 -20.38
CA GLY A 225 -19.97 -13.21 -20.78
C GLY A 225 -21.18 -14.15 -20.78
N ARG A 226 -22.31 -13.61 -21.27
CA ARG A 226 -23.64 -14.24 -21.17
C ARG A 226 -23.73 -15.64 -21.76
N ALA A 227 -23.11 -15.88 -22.91
CA ALA A 227 -23.15 -17.18 -23.60
C ALA A 227 -22.50 -18.31 -22.79
N SER A 228 -21.57 -17.94 -21.90
CA SER A 228 -20.87 -18.86 -21.00
C SER A 228 -21.36 -18.74 -19.56
N ASP A 229 -22.58 -18.25 -19.35
CA ASP A 229 -23.17 -18.05 -18.01
C ASP A 229 -22.25 -17.23 -17.09
N TYR A 230 -21.52 -16.25 -17.64
CA TYR A 230 -20.61 -15.37 -16.91
C TYR A 230 -19.54 -16.08 -16.08
N THR A 231 -19.07 -17.25 -16.51
CA THR A 231 -17.95 -17.92 -15.83
C THR A 231 -16.70 -17.05 -15.87
N PHE A 232 -15.99 -16.94 -14.73
CA PHE A 232 -14.74 -16.20 -14.63
C PHE A 232 -13.75 -16.56 -15.75
N ASP A 233 -13.14 -15.55 -16.35
CA ASP A 233 -12.14 -15.67 -17.39
C ASP A 233 -10.76 -15.25 -16.85
N ALA A 234 -9.84 -16.21 -16.75
CA ALA A 234 -8.50 -15.96 -16.25
C ALA A 234 -7.59 -15.26 -17.27
N ASP A 235 -7.99 -15.28 -18.55
CA ASP A 235 -7.27 -14.71 -19.70
C ASP A 235 -8.03 -13.52 -20.30
N PHE A 236 -8.85 -12.84 -19.49
CA PHE A 236 -9.72 -11.76 -19.94
C PHE A 236 -8.97 -10.73 -20.81
N PRO A 237 -9.41 -10.51 -22.06
CA PRO A 237 -8.72 -9.61 -22.98
C PRO A 237 -8.86 -8.13 -22.59
N SER A 238 -7.72 -7.42 -22.48
CA SER A 238 -7.70 -5.97 -22.30
C SER A 238 -8.20 -5.19 -23.52
N SER A 239 -8.49 -5.87 -24.63
CA SER A 239 -9.18 -5.32 -25.79
C SER A 239 -10.68 -5.12 -25.57
N HIS A 240 -11.28 -5.75 -24.54
CA HIS A 240 -12.67 -5.50 -24.19
C HIS A 240 -12.81 -4.08 -23.63
N LYS A 241 -13.66 -3.31 -24.30
CA LYS A 241 -13.84 -1.89 -24.04
C LYS A 241 -15.30 -1.54 -23.92
N CYS A 242 -15.54 -0.52 -23.12
CA CYS A 242 -16.80 0.18 -23.04
C CYS A 242 -16.54 1.64 -23.45
N GLY A 243 -17.03 2.00 -24.64
CA GLY A 243 -16.59 3.20 -25.33
C GLY A 243 -15.07 3.18 -25.58
N THR A 244 -14.36 4.18 -25.08
CA THR A 244 -12.91 4.29 -25.21
C THR A 244 -12.13 3.61 -24.07
N ARG A 245 -12.83 3.20 -23.00
CA ARG A 245 -12.22 2.68 -21.77
C ARG A 245 -12.06 1.17 -21.82
N THR A 246 -10.93 0.68 -21.32
CA THR A 246 -10.71 -0.74 -21.09
C THR A 246 -11.49 -1.19 -19.85
N ILE A 247 -12.17 -2.34 -19.93
CA ILE A 247 -13.00 -2.85 -18.83
C ILE A 247 -12.14 -3.36 -17.65
N ALA A 248 -11.03 -4.05 -17.97
CA ALA A 248 -10.02 -4.47 -17.01
C ALA A 248 -8.64 -4.51 -17.69
N GLU A 249 -7.64 -3.87 -17.09
CA GLU A 249 -6.27 -3.86 -17.65
C GLU A 249 -5.52 -5.18 -17.36
N ASP A 250 -5.88 -5.86 -16.27
CA ASP A 250 -5.22 -7.07 -15.80
C ASP A 250 -6.12 -8.31 -15.89
N ASN A 251 -5.50 -9.45 -16.15
CA ASN A 251 -6.12 -10.77 -16.00
C ASN A 251 -5.22 -11.69 -15.17
N LEU A 252 -5.81 -12.74 -14.58
CA LEU A 252 -5.12 -13.57 -13.58
C LEU A 252 -3.89 -14.27 -14.14
N ASN A 253 -3.99 -14.86 -15.34
CA ASN A 253 -2.86 -15.57 -15.93
C ASN A 253 -1.73 -14.62 -16.34
N GLY A 254 -2.04 -13.45 -16.87
CA GLY A 254 -1.05 -12.41 -17.19
C GLY A 254 -0.29 -11.92 -15.96
N VAL A 255 -0.98 -11.77 -14.80
CA VAL A 255 -0.33 -11.44 -13.53
C VAL A 255 0.60 -12.57 -13.07
N ILE A 256 0.16 -13.83 -13.17
CA ILE A 256 0.97 -15.00 -12.84
C ILE A 256 2.20 -15.08 -13.73
N ASP A 257 2.04 -14.93 -15.05
CA ASP A 257 3.13 -15.00 -16.02
C ASP A 257 4.16 -13.90 -15.76
N TYR A 258 3.70 -12.68 -15.47
CA TYR A 258 4.60 -11.59 -15.09
C TYR A 258 5.36 -11.92 -13.80
N ALA A 259 4.67 -12.38 -12.76
CA ALA A 259 5.27 -12.75 -11.48
C ALA A 259 6.37 -13.81 -11.65
N VAL A 260 6.10 -14.84 -12.45
CA VAL A 260 7.08 -15.90 -12.76
C VAL A 260 8.25 -15.35 -13.56
N LYS A 261 7.98 -14.58 -14.62
CA LYS A 261 9.03 -14.02 -15.48
C LYS A 261 9.97 -13.08 -14.72
N HIS A 262 9.42 -12.24 -13.83
CA HIS A 262 10.17 -11.24 -13.08
C HIS A 262 10.58 -11.70 -11.68
N GLN A 263 10.27 -12.96 -11.31
CA GLN A 263 10.49 -13.50 -9.97
C GLN A 263 9.95 -12.57 -8.88
N LEU A 264 8.76 -11.99 -9.11
CA LEU A 264 8.16 -10.95 -8.27
C LEU A 264 7.02 -11.56 -7.44
N PRO A 265 7.14 -11.63 -6.10
CA PRO A 265 6.08 -12.15 -5.25
C PRO A 265 4.77 -11.37 -5.36
N VAL A 266 3.64 -12.07 -5.34
CA VAL A 266 2.29 -11.50 -5.52
C VAL A 266 1.36 -11.85 -4.37
N LEU A 267 0.66 -10.84 -3.88
CA LEU A 267 -0.55 -10.96 -3.09
C LEU A 267 -1.77 -10.74 -3.99
N PHE A 268 -2.56 -11.79 -4.22
CA PHE A 268 -3.75 -11.70 -5.05
C PHE A 268 -4.91 -11.13 -4.25
N THR A 269 -5.53 -10.08 -4.77
CA THR A 269 -6.77 -9.52 -4.20
C THR A 269 -7.96 -10.04 -5.00
N LEU A 270 -8.63 -11.08 -4.51
CA LEU A 270 -9.85 -11.56 -5.14
C LEU A 270 -10.97 -10.55 -4.81
N ASN A 271 -11.33 -9.71 -5.77
CA ASN A 271 -12.29 -8.63 -5.58
C ASN A 271 -13.60 -8.94 -6.30
N GLY A 272 -14.67 -9.04 -5.52
CA GLY A 272 -16.05 -9.03 -6.01
C GLY A 272 -16.91 -8.05 -5.22
N GLY A 273 -16.26 -7.06 -4.59
CA GLY A 273 -16.89 -5.96 -3.88
C GLY A 273 -17.25 -4.83 -4.83
N ILE A 274 -17.56 -3.67 -4.27
CA ILE A 274 -18.08 -2.54 -5.06
C ILE A 274 -17.05 -1.96 -6.05
N TRP A 275 -15.76 -2.06 -5.74
CA TRP A 275 -14.67 -1.67 -6.64
C TRP A 275 -14.43 -2.69 -7.76
N ALA A 276 -15.09 -3.84 -7.72
CA ALA A 276 -15.04 -4.82 -8.79
C ALA A 276 -16.02 -4.51 -9.91
N ASP A 277 -16.88 -3.50 -9.78
CA ASP A 277 -17.84 -3.10 -10.82
C ASP A 277 -17.22 -2.23 -11.89
N ALA A 278 -17.60 -2.42 -13.14
CA ALA A 278 -17.00 -1.71 -14.26
C ALA A 278 -17.12 -0.18 -14.08
N ALA A 279 -16.24 0.59 -14.74
CA ALA A 279 -16.38 2.06 -14.74
C ALA A 279 -17.48 2.54 -15.70
N CYS A 280 -18.31 1.62 -16.19
CA CYS A 280 -19.44 1.78 -17.08
C CYS A 280 -20.15 0.45 -17.37
N ASP A 281 -21.45 0.54 -17.65
CA ASP A 281 -22.35 -0.56 -18.03
C ASP A 281 -21.81 -1.42 -19.20
N ALA A 282 -21.32 -2.61 -18.85
CA ALA A 282 -20.76 -3.63 -19.73
C ALA A 282 -21.36 -5.04 -19.48
N PRO A 283 -22.71 -5.20 -19.52
CA PRO A 283 -23.42 -6.42 -19.11
C PRO A 283 -23.18 -7.62 -20.05
N GLU A 284 -22.49 -7.39 -21.16
CA GLU A 284 -21.99 -8.46 -22.03
C GLU A 284 -20.95 -9.32 -21.29
N TRP A 285 -20.12 -8.71 -20.44
CA TRP A 285 -18.96 -9.33 -19.79
C TRP A 285 -19.02 -9.26 -18.27
N ASP A 286 -19.51 -8.16 -17.69
CA ASP A 286 -19.59 -7.98 -16.25
C ASP A 286 -20.90 -8.57 -15.70
N ILE A 287 -20.79 -9.49 -14.75
CA ILE A 287 -21.99 -10.05 -14.10
C ILE A 287 -22.52 -9.14 -12.99
N ASN A 288 -21.73 -8.18 -12.48
CA ASN A 288 -22.23 -7.19 -11.55
C ASN A 288 -23.34 -6.37 -12.21
N ASP A 289 -23.09 -5.68 -13.32
CA ASP A 289 -24.09 -4.93 -14.12
C ASP A 289 -25.42 -5.68 -14.27
N VAL A 290 -25.35 -6.96 -14.63
CA VAL A 290 -26.51 -7.81 -14.86
C VAL A 290 -27.28 -8.09 -13.57
N LEU A 291 -26.57 -8.30 -12.45
CA LEU A 291 -27.18 -8.48 -11.13
C LEU A 291 -27.80 -7.17 -10.64
N GLU A 292 -27.21 -6.04 -10.99
CA GLU A 292 -27.62 -4.68 -10.60
C GLU A 292 -28.94 -4.26 -11.25
N HIS A 293 -29.34 -4.88 -12.37
CA HIS A 293 -30.65 -4.64 -12.99
C HIS A 293 -31.84 -5.05 -12.10
N ASP A 294 -31.65 -5.96 -11.14
CA ASP A 294 -32.69 -6.42 -10.23
C ASP A 294 -32.50 -5.81 -8.84
N ALA A 295 -33.40 -4.90 -8.46
CA ALA A 295 -33.39 -4.25 -7.14
C ALA A 295 -33.39 -5.24 -5.96
N ALA A 296 -33.89 -6.46 -6.13
CA ALA A 296 -33.85 -7.48 -5.08
C ALA A 296 -32.42 -7.95 -4.77
N ASN A 297 -31.48 -7.79 -5.71
CA ASN A 297 -30.07 -8.12 -5.54
C ASN A 297 -29.26 -6.99 -4.90
N LEU A 298 -29.85 -5.82 -4.63
CA LEU A 298 -29.12 -4.61 -4.24
C LEU A 298 -29.36 -4.19 -2.80
N GLN A 299 -28.44 -3.41 -2.25
CA GLN A 299 -28.58 -2.80 -0.93
C GLN A 299 -29.61 -1.67 -0.96
N TRP A 300 -30.48 -1.61 0.04
CA TRP A 300 -31.50 -0.57 0.17
C TRP A 300 -31.19 0.31 1.37
N ASN A 301 -31.44 1.61 1.24
CA ASN A 301 -31.32 2.55 2.36
C ASN A 301 -32.55 2.48 3.30
N GLU A 302 -32.51 3.23 4.40
CA GLU A 302 -33.58 3.29 5.41
C GLU A 302 -34.93 3.80 4.89
N LYS A 303 -34.95 4.37 3.69
CA LYS A 303 -36.15 4.87 3.00
C LYS A 303 -36.72 3.83 2.02
N ASN A 304 -36.19 2.61 2.02
CA ASN A 304 -36.51 1.53 1.08
C ASN A 304 -36.18 1.87 -0.37
N GLN A 305 -35.08 2.60 -0.59
CA GLN A 305 -34.63 3.01 -1.93
C GLN A 305 -33.31 2.34 -2.27
N VAL A 306 -33.16 1.97 -3.54
CA VAL A 306 -31.89 1.60 -4.14
C VAL A 306 -31.32 2.84 -4.81
N MET A 307 -30.03 3.10 -4.60
CA MET A 307 -29.37 4.24 -5.24
C MET A 307 -29.14 3.97 -6.73
N ALA A 308 -29.14 5.03 -7.53
CA ALA A 308 -28.71 4.95 -8.93
C ALA A 308 -27.19 4.75 -9.02
N ASP A 309 -26.74 4.12 -10.09
CA ASP A 309 -25.31 3.89 -10.38
C ASP A 309 -24.52 5.19 -10.41
N ASP A 310 -25.08 6.19 -11.05
CA ASP A 310 -24.43 7.46 -11.34
C ASP A 310 -24.61 8.51 -10.24
N TYR A 311 -25.13 8.11 -9.07
CA TYR A 311 -25.55 9.04 -8.01
C TYR A 311 -24.41 9.95 -7.51
N LEU A 312 -23.18 9.45 -7.52
CA LEU A 312 -22.00 10.16 -7.01
C LEU A 312 -21.17 10.85 -8.10
N LYS A 313 -21.63 10.85 -9.36
CA LYS A 313 -20.86 11.35 -10.51
C LYS A 313 -20.37 12.79 -10.41
N ASN A 314 -21.09 13.63 -9.66
CA ASN A 314 -20.81 15.06 -9.55
C ASN A 314 -19.78 15.41 -8.47
N LEU A 315 -19.19 14.44 -7.76
CA LEU A 315 -18.16 14.70 -6.76
C LEU A 315 -16.80 15.00 -7.41
N SER A 316 -16.00 15.86 -6.77
CA SER A 316 -14.65 16.16 -7.25
C SER A 316 -13.78 14.90 -7.24
N GLY A 317 -13.13 14.61 -8.37
CA GLY A 317 -12.36 13.37 -8.56
C GLY A 317 -13.22 12.14 -8.85
N SER A 318 -14.56 12.27 -8.86
CA SER A 318 -15.45 11.24 -9.37
C SER A 318 -15.46 11.26 -10.90
N MET A 319 -15.73 10.09 -11.48
CA MET A 319 -16.00 9.93 -12.90
C MET A 319 -17.52 9.97 -13.15
N ASP A 320 -17.96 9.91 -14.41
CA ASP A 320 -19.39 9.87 -14.76
C ASP A 320 -20.15 8.65 -14.21
N SER A 321 -19.43 7.55 -13.98
CA SER A 321 -19.98 6.32 -13.39
C SER A 321 -18.89 5.54 -12.66
N PRO A 322 -18.43 5.95 -11.47
CA PRO A 322 -17.98 4.96 -10.53
C PRO A 322 -19.29 4.44 -9.93
N GLU A 323 -19.74 3.25 -10.35
CA GLU A 323 -21.01 2.57 -9.98
C GLU A 323 -21.13 2.30 -8.45
N LEU A 324 -20.33 3.00 -7.65
CA LEU A 324 -20.14 3.01 -6.22
C LEU A 324 -21.41 3.36 -5.42
N GLY A 325 -22.39 4.01 -6.04
CA GLY A 325 -23.65 4.31 -5.37
C GLY A 325 -24.53 3.08 -5.22
N ARG A 326 -24.51 2.18 -6.21
CA ARG A 326 -25.31 0.96 -6.30
C ARG A 326 -24.45 -0.21 -5.85
N SER A 327 -25.02 -1.16 -5.11
CA SER A 327 -24.21 -2.23 -4.52
C SER A 327 -25.01 -3.48 -4.33
N LEU A 328 -24.43 -4.61 -4.70
CA LEU A 328 -24.98 -5.93 -4.39
C LEU A 328 -25.22 -6.12 -2.88
N ALA A 329 -26.40 -6.64 -2.53
CA ALA A 329 -26.74 -7.09 -1.19
C ALA A 329 -26.04 -8.42 -0.86
N PHE A 330 -25.68 -8.58 0.42
CA PHE A 330 -24.96 -9.77 0.91
C PHE A 330 -25.84 -10.77 1.65
N ASN A 331 -27.15 -10.50 1.74
CA ASN A 331 -28.03 -11.39 2.46
C ASN A 331 -28.09 -12.78 1.83
N ILE A 332 -28.41 -13.77 2.66
CA ILE A 332 -28.45 -15.19 2.27
C ILE A 332 -29.51 -15.50 1.19
N TYR A 333 -30.49 -14.60 1.02
CA TYR A 333 -31.60 -14.73 0.07
C TYR A 333 -31.31 -14.16 -1.31
N ALA A 334 -30.26 -13.35 -1.45
CA ALA A 334 -29.71 -12.92 -2.73
C ALA A 334 -28.98 -14.10 -3.43
N THR A 335 -29.76 -15.11 -3.82
CA THR A 335 -29.25 -16.41 -4.29
C THR A 335 -28.41 -16.28 -5.56
N LYS A 336 -28.77 -15.38 -6.48
CA LYS A 336 -27.99 -15.07 -7.68
C LYS A 336 -26.63 -14.46 -7.33
N ASN A 337 -26.59 -13.42 -6.49
CA ASN A 337 -25.34 -12.81 -6.02
C ASN A 337 -24.41 -13.88 -5.42
N ARG A 338 -24.95 -14.71 -4.53
CA ARG A 338 -24.18 -15.78 -3.88
C ARG A 338 -23.71 -16.85 -4.86
N HIS A 339 -24.53 -17.20 -5.84
CA HIS A 339 -24.19 -18.18 -6.87
C HIS A 339 -22.96 -17.73 -7.66
N TYR A 340 -23.02 -16.55 -8.29
CA TYR A 340 -21.95 -16.03 -9.13
C TYR A 340 -20.69 -15.74 -8.32
N LYS A 341 -20.83 -15.08 -7.16
CA LYS A 341 -19.69 -14.83 -6.25
C LYS A 341 -18.99 -16.12 -5.87
N LYS A 342 -19.72 -17.11 -5.37
CA LYS A 342 -19.13 -18.39 -4.95
C LYS A 342 -18.42 -19.08 -6.11
N ARG A 343 -19.10 -19.23 -7.26
CA ARG A 343 -18.57 -19.97 -8.41
C ARG A 343 -17.30 -19.31 -8.95
N ASN A 344 -17.35 -18.01 -9.23
CA ASN A 344 -16.23 -17.31 -9.85
C ASN A 344 -15.05 -17.13 -8.88
N LEU A 345 -15.31 -16.85 -7.60
CA LEU A 345 -14.28 -16.84 -6.55
C LEU A 345 -13.56 -18.19 -6.45
N GLN A 346 -14.31 -19.29 -6.41
CA GLN A 346 -13.74 -20.64 -6.34
C GLN A 346 -12.92 -20.98 -7.60
N HIS A 347 -13.37 -20.54 -8.78
CA HIS A 347 -12.63 -20.74 -10.02
C HIS A 347 -11.27 -20.01 -9.98
N ALA A 348 -11.27 -18.71 -9.69
CA ALA A 348 -10.04 -17.90 -9.57
C ALA A 348 -9.11 -18.46 -8.47
N ALA A 349 -9.65 -18.79 -7.29
CA ALA A 349 -8.87 -19.37 -6.19
C ALA A 349 -8.25 -20.73 -6.55
N SER A 350 -8.90 -21.53 -7.39
CA SER A 350 -8.35 -22.82 -7.84
C SER A 350 -7.09 -22.64 -8.70
N ILE A 351 -7.06 -21.59 -9.53
CA ILE A 351 -5.90 -21.25 -10.37
C ILE A 351 -4.77 -20.70 -9.48
N ILE A 352 -5.08 -19.78 -8.57
CA ILE A 352 -4.11 -19.25 -7.61
C ILE A 352 -3.52 -20.36 -6.73
N ARG A 353 -4.32 -21.35 -6.32
CA ARG A 353 -3.83 -22.51 -5.57
C ARG A 353 -2.80 -23.32 -6.36
N LYS A 354 -3.01 -23.51 -7.67
CA LYS A 354 -2.03 -24.18 -8.54
C LYS A 354 -0.73 -23.37 -8.60
N PHE A 355 -0.83 -22.06 -8.83
CA PHE A 355 0.32 -21.14 -8.79
C PHE A 355 1.07 -21.21 -7.46
N ALA A 356 0.36 -21.14 -6.33
CA ALA A 356 0.94 -21.20 -4.99
C ALA A 356 1.66 -22.52 -4.70
N THR A 357 1.19 -23.62 -5.31
CA THR A 357 1.83 -24.94 -5.18
C THR A 357 3.08 -25.03 -6.06
N GLN A 358 3.02 -24.48 -7.27
CA GLN A 358 4.11 -24.55 -8.25
C GLN A 358 5.24 -23.54 -7.96
N TYR A 359 4.89 -22.36 -7.44
CA TYR A 359 5.80 -21.24 -7.18
C TYR A 359 5.62 -20.70 -5.75
N PRO A 360 5.88 -21.50 -4.71
CA PRO A 360 5.60 -21.11 -3.32
C PRO A 360 6.35 -19.86 -2.84
N ALA A 361 7.53 -19.56 -3.42
CA ALA A 361 8.30 -18.35 -3.11
C ALA A 361 7.69 -17.06 -3.70
N LEU A 362 6.90 -17.18 -4.77
CA LEU A 362 6.23 -16.06 -5.44
C LEU A 362 4.81 -15.82 -4.93
N PHE A 363 4.29 -16.71 -4.09
CA PHE A 363 2.98 -16.57 -3.50
C PHE A 363 3.07 -15.93 -2.12
N ILE A 364 2.66 -14.67 -2.01
CA ILE A 364 2.54 -13.98 -0.71
C ILE A 364 1.29 -14.46 -0.01
N GLY A 365 0.15 -14.41 -0.71
CA GLY A 365 -1.14 -14.77 -0.14
C GLY A 365 -2.31 -14.41 -1.03
N VAL A 366 -3.51 -14.65 -0.50
CA VAL A 366 -4.77 -14.18 -1.07
C VAL A 366 -5.44 -13.30 -0.02
N THR A 367 -5.83 -12.10 -0.40
CA THR A 367 -6.85 -11.35 0.34
C THR A 367 -8.20 -11.58 -0.33
N THR A 368 -9.14 -12.12 0.44
CA THR A 368 -10.50 -12.33 -0.03
C THR A 368 -11.32 -11.09 0.27
N ASP A 369 -11.82 -10.47 -0.79
CA ASP A 369 -12.94 -9.53 -0.74
C ASP A 369 -12.72 -8.34 0.22
N PRO A 370 -11.62 -7.57 0.06
CA PRO A 370 -11.32 -6.45 0.96
C PRO A 370 -12.32 -5.28 0.85
N ASP A 371 -13.36 -5.40 0.02
CA ASP A 371 -14.28 -4.32 -0.32
C ASP A 371 -15.77 -4.72 -0.27
N VAL A 372 -16.11 -5.69 0.59
CA VAL A 372 -17.49 -6.04 0.96
C VAL A 372 -18.01 -5.03 1.97
N TYR A 373 -18.49 -3.90 1.48
CA TYR A 373 -19.02 -2.84 2.32
C TYR A 373 -20.54 -2.85 2.36
N LEU A 374 -21.11 -2.66 3.56
CA LEU A 374 -22.37 -1.93 3.64
C LEU A 374 -22.09 -0.54 3.10
N ASN A 375 -22.89 -0.09 2.12
CA ASN A 375 -22.56 1.03 1.24
C ASN A 375 -21.80 2.16 1.96
N PRO A 376 -20.47 2.30 1.74
CA PRO A 376 -19.62 3.13 2.57
C PRO A 376 -19.66 4.60 2.14
N PHE A 377 -20.16 4.87 0.93
CA PHE A 377 -20.15 6.19 0.31
C PHE A 377 -21.19 7.14 0.90
N PHE A 378 -22.18 6.59 1.62
CA PHE A 378 -23.20 7.34 2.34
C PHE A 378 -23.03 7.28 3.87
N SER A 379 -21.83 6.92 4.34
CA SER A 379 -21.52 6.85 5.76
C SER A 379 -21.88 8.16 6.48
N GLY A 380 -22.66 8.04 7.56
CA GLY A 380 -23.16 9.17 8.35
C GLY A 380 -24.36 9.91 7.75
N GLN A 381 -24.82 9.56 6.55
CA GLN A 381 -25.96 10.18 5.88
C GLN A 381 -27.15 9.23 5.70
N GLN A 382 -26.88 7.95 5.42
CA GLN A 382 -27.89 6.91 5.18
C GLN A 382 -27.52 5.64 5.94
N TRP A 383 -28.51 4.77 6.14
CA TRP A 383 -28.35 3.48 6.79
C TRP A 383 -28.67 2.35 5.84
N TYR A 384 -27.79 1.36 5.79
CA TYR A 384 -27.91 0.14 4.99
C TYR A 384 -27.71 -1.08 5.89
N ASP A 385 -28.24 -2.26 5.56
CA ASP A 385 -29.00 -2.63 4.36
C ASP A 385 -30.45 -3.01 4.73
N TYR A 386 -31.41 -2.29 4.16
CA TYR A 386 -32.85 -2.48 4.36
C TYR A 386 -33.51 -3.35 3.29
N ASN A 387 -32.73 -4.02 2.43
CA ASN A 387 -33.25 -4.97 1.45
C ASN A 387 -34.19 -5.97 2.16
N PRO A 388 -35.36 -6.32 1.58
CA PRO A 388 -36.31 -7.23 2.22
C PRO A 388 -35.72 -8.58 2.65
N GLY A 389 -34.76 -9.12 1.89
CA GLY A 389 -33.99 -10.31 2.22
C GLY A 389 -33.10 -10.10 3.45
N THR A 390 -32.45 -8.94 3.56
CA THR A 390 -31.63 -8.55 4.72
C THR A 390 -32.50 -8.40 5.97
N LEU A 391 -33.64 -7.71 5.88
CA LEU A 391 -34.59 -7.58 6.99
C LEU A 391 -35.17 -8.93 7.42
N ARG A 392 -35.45 -9.82 6.47
CA ARG A 392 -35.86 -11.21 6.76
C ARG A 392 -34.75 -11.94 7.53
N GLN A 393 -33.52 -11.92 7.02
CA GLN A 393 -32.37 -12.56 7.67
C GLN A 393 -32.15 -12.04 9.08
N PHE A 394 -32.27 -10.73 9.29
CA PHE A 394 -32.16 -10.11 10.62
C PHE A 394 -33.25 -10.59 11.59
N ARG A 395 -34.52 -10.65 11.14
CA ARG A 395 -35.64 -11.17 11.96
C ARG A 395 -35.47 -12.64 12.32
N GLU A 396 -34.95 -13.44 11.41
CA GLU A 396 -34.65 -14.85 11.65
C GLU A 396 -33.50 -15.02 12.64
N TRP A 397 -32.44 -14.21 12.52
CA TRP A 397 -31.34 -14.14 13.48
C TRP A 397 -31.82 -13.78 14.88
N LEU A 398 -32.65 -12.73 15.03
CA LEU A 398 -33.25 -12.34 16.32
C LEU A 398 -34.08 -13.46 16.95
N ARG A 399 -34.74 -14.29 16.14
CA ARG A 399 -35.56 -15.42 16.61
C ARG A 399 -34.73 -16.66 16.96
N GLY A 400 -33.41 -16.63 16.78
CA GLY A 400 -32.54 -17.82 16.87
C GLY A 400 -32.92 -18.91 15.87
N ARG A 401 -33.72 -18.58 14.86
CA ARG A 401 -34.21 -19.49 13.83
C ARG A 401 -33.36 -19.30 12.60
N THR A 402 -32.19 -19.93 12.54
CA THR A 402 -31.31 -19.69 11.39
C THR A 402 -30.60 -20.92 10.88
N ILE A 403 -30.29 -20.86 9.58
CA ILE A 403 -29.22 -21.60 8.92
C ILE A 403 -27.82 -21.31 9.50
N PHE A 404 -27.67 -20.34 10.42
CA PHE A 404 -26.45 -20.10 11.22
C PHE A 404 -26.32 -21.06 12.42
N ARG A 405 -27.24 -22.01 12.57
CA ARG A 405 -27.16 -23.08 13.59
C ARG A 405 -26.35 -24.31 13.12
N THR A 406 -25.50 -24.17 12.11
CA THR A 406 -24.56 -25.24 11.72
C THR A 406 -23.21 -25.08 12.42
N ASP A 407 -22.94 -26.00 13.35
CA ASP A 407 -21.62 -26.50 13.78
C ASP A 407 -20.59 -25.57 14.45
N TYR A 408 -20.98 -24.63 15.30
CA TYR A 408 -20.04 -24.06 16.29
C TYR A 408 -19.79 -24.94 17.53
N GLY A 409 -20.33 -26.17 17.56
CA GLY A 409 -20.34 -27.04 18.76
C GLY A 409 -19.78 -28.46 18.60
N ARG A 410 -19.13 -28.81 17.48
CA ARG A 410 -18.43 -30.11 17.34
C ARG A 410 -17.06 -29.91 16.71
N ARG A 411 -16.15 -29.33 17.48
CA ARG A 411 -14.68 -29.49 17.43
C ARG A 411 -14.14 -28.78 18.67
N ALA A 412 -14.17 -29.50 19.78
CA ALA A 412 -13.30 -29.27 20.93
C ALA A 412 -12.29 -30.42 20.95
#